data_AF-A0A3P6PFJ9-F1
#
_entry.id   AF-A0A3P6PFJ9-F1
#
_cell.length_a   1.000
_cell.length_b   1.000
_cell.length_c   1.000
_cell.angle_alpha   90.00
_cell.angle_beta   90.00
_cell.angle_gamma   90.00
#
_symmetry.space_group_name_H-M   'P 1'
#
loop_
_entity.id
_entity.type
_entity.pdbx_description
1 polymer ?
#
loop_
_entity_poly.entity_id
_entity_poly.type
_entity_poly.pdbx_seq_one_letter_code
_entity_poly.pdbx_strand_id
1 'polypeptide(L)'
;MLVEDSFKVFRIFSPTLPNGGVNFECHCVSHLVASPCGYEFREAIKCQKAAGESELEEGACADELIEFMRCAMRTECFRGLFHFASSRI
;
A
#
# COMPACT_ATOMS: atom_id res chain seq x y z
N MET A 1 -3.61 10.32 11.98
CA MET A 1 -3.77 9.10 11.17
C MET A 1 -3.16 7.98 11.99
N LEU A 2 -3.97 7.19 12.69
CA LEU A 2 -3.46 6.08 13.49
C LEU A 2 -3.11 4.93 12.54
N VAL A 3 -2.08 4.15 12.87
CA VAL A 3 -1.56 3.05 12.04
C VAL A 3 -2.67 2.03 11.72
N GLU A 4 -3.60 1.82 12.65
CA GLU A 4 -4.78 0.95 12.52
C GLU A 4 -5.72 1.33 11.36
N ASP A 5 -5.88 2.62 11.07
CA ASP A 5 -6.69 3.10 9.93
C ASP A 5 -5.97 2.87 8.59
N SER A 6 -4.64 2.90 8.61
CA SER A 6 -3.81 2.71 7.42
C SER A 6 -3.89 1.26 6.92
N PHE A 7 -3.98 0.28 7.84
CA PHE A 7 -4.17 -1.13 7.50
C PHE A 7 -5.57 -1.45 6.94
N LYS A 8 -6.62 -0.80 7.48
CA LYS A 8 -7.98 -0.90 6.91
C LYS A 8 -8.06 -0.33 5.50
N VAL A 9 -7.39 0.80 5.25
CA VAL A 9 -7.23 1.38 3.90
C VAL A 9 -6.42 0.44 3.00
N PHE A 10 -5.37 -0.20 3.53
CA PHE A 10 -4.57 -1.16 2.77
C PHE A 10 -5.37 -2.36 2.27
N ARG A 11 -6.41 -2.78 3.00
CA ARG A 11 -7.26 -3.91 2.60
C ARG A 11 -8.07 -3.63 1.34
N ILE A 12 -8.36 -2.35 1.06
CA ILE A 12 -8.99 -1.90 -0.19
C ILE A 12 -8.04 -2.11 -1.39
N PHE A 13 -6.73 -2.07 -1.14
CA PHE A 13 -5.69 -2.25 -2.17
C PHE A 13 -5.31 -3.73 -2.41
N SER A 14 -6.01 -4.69 -1.81
CA SER A 14 -5.79 -6.13 -2.05
C SER A 14 -6.98 -6.79 -2.76
N PRO A 15 -7.31 -6.41 -4.01
CA PRO A 15 -8.36 -7.06 -4.79
C PRO A 15 -8.02 -8.55 -4.91
N THR A 16 -9.02 -9.42 -4.72
CA THR A 16 -8.83 -10.87 -4.64
C THR A 16 -9.33 -11.55 -5.91
N LEU A 17 -8.52 -12.45 -6.47
CA LEU A 17 -8.89 -13.32 -7.58
C LEU A 17 -9.83 -14.44 -7.10
N PRO A 18 -10.60 -15.07 -8.00
CA PRO A 18 -11.46 -16.20 -7.63
C PRO A 18 -10.71 -17.39 -7.01
N ASN A 19 -9.41 -17.53 -7.28
CA ASN A 19 -8.55 -18.56 -6.70
C ASN A 19 -7.98 -18.18 -5.31
N GLY A 20 -8.36 -17.04 -4.74
CA GLY A 20 -7.89 -16.55 -3.44
C GLY A 20 -6.59 -15.72 -3.48
N GLY A 21 -5.92 -15.64 -4.64
CA GLY A 21 -4.73 -14.82 -4.82
C GLY A 21 -5.03 -13.32 -4.92
N VAL A 22 -4.00 -12.48 -4.94
CA VAL A 22 -4.14 -11.04 -5.13
C VAL A 22 -4.19 -10.70 -6.62
N ASN A 23 -5.13 -9.86 -7.03
CA ASN A 23 -5.29 -9.37 -8.40
C ASN A 23 -4.52 -8.07 -8.63
N PHE A 24 -3.22 -8.18 -8.91
CA PHE A 24 -2.38 -7.03 -9.22
C PHE A 24 -2.71 -6.34 -10.56
N GLU A 25 -3.56 -6.94 -11.40
CA GLU A 25 -3.99 -6.37 -12.68
C GLU A 25 -5.24 -5.50 -12.54
N CYS A 26 -5.92 -5.53 -11.39
CA CYS A 26 -7.08 -4.68 -11.14
C CYS A 26 -6.69 -3.20 -11.27
N HIS A 27 -7.46 -2.44 -12.05
CA HIS A 27 -7.20 -1.02 -12.32
C HIS A 27 -6.95 -0.19 -11.04
N CYS A 28 -7.61 -0.53 -9.94
CA CYS A 28 -7.45 0.17 -8.66
C CYS A 28 -6.00 0.15 -8.13
N VAL A 29 -5.23 -0.89 -8.48
CA VAL A 29 -3.90 -1.16 -7.91
C VAL A 29 -2.81 -1.32 -8.97
N SER A 30 -3.17 -1.58 -10.22
CA SER A 30 -2.22 -1.85 -11.30
C SER A 30 -1.22 -0.72 -11.51
N HIS A 31 -1.65 0.54 -11.32
CA HIS A 31 -0.77 1.71 -11.40
C HIS A 31 0.28 1.74 -10.27
N LEU A 32 -0.05 1.24 -9.08
CA LEU A 32 0.90 1.15 -7.96
C LEU A 32 1.92 0.03 -8.20
N VAL A 33 1.46 -1.10 -8.75
CA VAL A 33 2.30 -2.24 -9.11
C VAL A 33 3.26 -1.92 -10.27
N ALA A 34 2.83 -1.09 -11.21
CA ALA A 34 3.64 -0.60 -12.32
C ALA A 34 4.53 0.60 -11.96
N SER A 35 4.44 1.09 -10.72
CA SER A 35 5.29 2.19 -10.24
C SER A 35 6.74 1.72 -10.01
N PRO A 36 7.70 2.66 -9.91
CA PRO A 36 9.07 2.34 -9.50
C PRO A 36 9.17 1.64 -8.13
N CYS A 37 8.14 1.79 -7.27
CA CYS A 37 8.03 1.17 -5.94
C CYS A 37 7.09 -0.03 -5.93
N GLY A 38 6.78 -0.57 -7.12
CA GLY A 38 5.82 -1.65 -7.28
C GLY A 38 6.28 -2.97 -6.67
N TYR A 39 7.58 -3.17 -6.45
CA TYR A 39 8.10 -4.35 -5.76
C TYR A 39 7.71 -4.32 -4.27
N GLU A 40 8.04 -3.23 -3.58
CA GLU A 40 7.72 -3.02 -2.17
C GLU A 40 6.21 -3.06 -1.95
N PHE A 41 5.43 -2.47 -2.88
CA PHE A 41 3.98 -2.55 -2.85
C PHE A 41 3.46 -3.99 -2.92
N ARG A 42 4.02 -4.84 -3.81
CA ARG A 42 3.61 -6.25 -3.92
C ARG A 42 3.90 -7.02 -2.65
N GLU A 43 5.05 -6.79 -2.01
CA GLU A 43 5.43 -7.48 -0.79
C GLU A 43 4.52 -7.08 0.39
N ALA A 44 4.22 -5.78 0.54
CA ALA A 44 3.28 -5.29 1.54
C ALA A 44 1.89 -5.94 1.40
N ILE A 45 1.36 -6.00 0.17
CA ILE A 45 0.04 -6.59 -0.09
C ILE A 45 0.04 -8.12 0.10
N LYS A 46 1.12 -8.82 -0.24
CA LYS A 46 1.24 -10.26 0.03
C LYS A 46 1.24 -10.55 1.53
N CYS A 47 2.03 -9.79 2.30
CA CYS A 47 2.06 -9.94 3.76
C CYS A 47 0.67 -9.69 4.33
N GLN A 48 0.04 -8.58 3.93
CA GLN A 48 -1.29 -8.24 4.40
C GLN A 48 -2.34 -9.32 4.08
N LYS A 49 -2.26 -9.93 2.90
CA LYS A 49 -3.17 -11.00 2.49
C LYS A 49 -2.99 -12.28 3.31
N ALA A 50 -1.77 -12.55 3.77
CA ALA A 50 -1.44 -13.71 4.58
C ALA A 50 -1.80 -13.51 6.06
N ALA A 51 -1.76 -12.27 6.57
CA ALA A 51 -2.06 -11.95 7.95
C ALA A 51 -3.57 -11.96 8.26
N GLY A 52 -3.91 -12.40 9.48
CA GLY A 52 -5.25 -12.27 10.05
C GLY A 52 -5.58 -10.83 10.44
N GLU A 53 -6.88 -10.55 10.64
CA GLU A 53 -7.35 -9.19 10.98
C GLU A 53 -6.78 -8.70 12.32
N SER A 54 -6.73 -9.55 13.35
CA SER A 54 -6.14 -9.23 14.64
C SER A 54 -4.63 -8.99 14.56
N GLU A 55 -3.91 -9.75 13.71
CA GLU A 55 -2.47 -9.58 13.54
C GLU A 55 -2.15 -8.23 12.88
N LEU A 56 -2.97 -7.79 11.92
CA LEU A 56 -2.84 -6.47 11.31
C LEU A 56 -3.13 -5.33 12.29
N GLU A 57 -4.10 -5.51 13.19
CA GLU A 57 -4.37 -4.54 14.27
C GLU A 57 -3.20 -4.45 15.27
N GLU A 58 -2.50 -5.57 15.50
CA GLU A 58 -1.26 -5.64 16.28
C GLU A 58 -0.02 -5.11 15.53
N GLY A 59 -0.17 -4.74 14.25
CA GLY A 59 0.88 -4.12 13.43
C GLY A 59 1.67 -5.10 12.57
N ALA A 60 1.19 -6.31 12.33
CA ALA A 60 1.77 -7.19 11.34
C ALA A 60 1.85 -6.50 9.96
N CYS A 61 2.92 -6.76 9.22
CA CYS A 61 3.19 -6.18 7.91
C CYS A 61 3.50 -4.67 7.90
N ALA A 62 3.76 -4.06 9.06
CA ALA A 62 4.13 -2.65 9.16
C ALA A 62 5.47 -2.36 8.48
N ASP A 63 6.42 -3.29 8.54
CA ASP A 63 7.76 -3.11 7.96
C ASP A 63 7.69 -3.03 6.43
N GLU A 64 6.96 -3.95 5.78
CA GLU A 64 6.76 -3.96 4.34
C GLU A 64 6.02 -2.71 3.87
N LEU A 65 5.04 -2.25 4.64
CA LEU A 65 4.35 -0.99 4.39
C LEU A 65 5.30 0.21 4.50
N ILE A 66 6.15 0.25 5.52
CA ILE A 66 7.15 1.29 5.71
C ILE A 66 8.16 1.32 4.55
N GLU A 67 8.60 0.16 4.06
CA GLU A 67 9.50 0.11 2.90
C GLU A 67 8.84 0.64 1.63
N PHE A 68 7.58 0.32 1.38
CA PHE A 68 6.81 0.91 0.29
C PHE A 68 6.72 2.44 0.42
N MET A 69 6.36 2.94 1.60
CA MET A 69 6.28 4.38 1.87
C MET A 69 7.62 5.07 1.72
N ARG A 70 8.71 4.44 2.19
CA ARG A 70 10.07 4.94 2.05
C ARG A 70 10.47 5.04 0.58
N CYS A 71 10.16 4.02 -0.23
CA CYS A 71 10.39 4.08 -1.67
C CYS A 71 9.59 5.24 -2.29
N ALA A 72 8.29 5.35 -2.00
CA ALA A 72 7.43 6.38 -2.58
C ALA A 72 7.85 7.80 -2.22
N MET A 73 8.36 8.00 -0.99
CA MET A 73 8.94 9.28 -0.56
C MET A 73 10.25 9.57 -1.29
N ARG A 74 11.15 8.58 -1.39
CA ARG A 74 12.47 8.74 -2.05
C ARG A 74 12.34 9.02 -3.55
N THR A 75 11.37 8.39 -4.22
CA THR A 75 11.13 8.58 -5.66
C THR A 75 10.26 9.78 -5.97
N GLU A 76 9.82 10.51 -4.93
CA GLU A 76 8.87 11.61 -5.04
C GLU A 76 7.60 11.19 -5.81
N CYS A 77 7.13 9.95 -5.65
CA CYS A 77 5.94 9.44 -6.35
C CYS A 77 4.71 10.33 -6.14
N PHE A 78 4.63 11.02 -4.99
CA PHE A 78 3.57 11.95 -4.63
C PHE A 78 3.95 13.43 -4.79
N ARG A 79 5.01 13.77 -5.54
CA ARG A 79 5.48 15.17 -5.69
C ARG A 79 4.37 16.15 -6.09
N GLY A 80 3.48 15.75 -6.99
CA GLY A 80 2.32 16.55 -7.40
C GLY A 80 1.30 16.78 -6.29
N LEU A 81 1.16 15.84 -5.34
CA LEU A 81 0.28 15.95 -4.18
C LEU A 81 0.82 16.98 -3.17
N PHE A 82 2.12 16.96 -2.90
CA PHE A 82 2.78 17.91 -2.01
C PHE A 82 2.82 19.34 -2.59
N HIS A 83 2.96 19.47 -3.91
CA HIS A 83 2.86 20.78 -4.57
C HIS A 83 1.45 21.39 -4.42
N PHE A 84 0.40 20.54 -4.46
CA PHE A 84 -0.99 20.99 -4.27
C PHE A 84 -1.30 21.31 -2.80
N ALA A 85 -0.70 20.60 -1.85
CA ALA A 85 -0.84 20.87 -0.42
C ALA A 85 -0.11 22.16 0.01
N SER A 86 1.08 22.45 -0.54
CA SER A 86 1.82 23.69 -0.27
C SER A 86 1.18 24.93 -0.93
N SER A 87 0.39 24.75 -1.98
CA SER A 87 -0.32 25.85 -2.67
C SER A 87 -1.68 26.20 -2.03
N ARG A 88 -2.06 25.48 -0.95
CA ARG A 88 -3.29 25.69 -0.16
C ARG A 88 -2.99 26.00 1.31
N ILE A 89 -1.82 26.61 1.59
CA ILE A 89 -1.48 27.28 2.85
C ILE A 89 -1.25 28.76 2.54
#